data_AF-A0A419F4Z7-F1
#
_entry.id   AF-A0A419F4Z7-F1
#
_cell.length_a   1.000
_cell.length_b   1.000
_cell.length_c   1.000
_cell.angle_alpha   90.00
_cell.angle_beta   90.00
_cell.angle_gamma   90.00
#
_symmetry.space_group_name_H-M   'P 1'
#
loop_
_entity.id
_entity.type
_entity.pdbx_description
1 polymer ?
#
loop_
_entity_poly.entity_id
_entity_poly.type
_entity_poly.pdbx_seq_one_letter_code
_entity_poly.pdbx_strand_id
1 'polypeptide(L)'
;MPKKIKGLTNNISFRLSAEIILKFRYNEVRKKSRDYLHTDTIENLHDLRISFRRLRYSLENYEICFNKKEHKLTLDYLKFMQDLIGEGRDLDVLEEKIKQLSKENNLEIPASLFNKIVFQKEEIKHNIKLELMKFLNDKRIKSFFNTKS
;
A
#
# COMPACT_ATOMS: atom_id res chain seq x y z
N MET A 1 6.31 -18.15 -6.42
CA MET A 1 5.84 -19.03 -5.33
C MET A 1 5.29 -18.16 -4.19
N PRO A 2 4.04 -18.35 -3.71
CA PRO A 2 3.59 -17.67 -2.49
C PRO A 2 4.51 -18.08 -1.33
N LYS A 3 5.02 -17.09 -0.58
CA LYS A 3 5.87 -17.36 0.59
C LYS A 3 5.09 -18.23 1.59
N LYS A 4 5.68 -19.34 2.05
CA LYS A 4 5.11 -20.16 3.13
C LYS A 4 4.93 -19.28 4.37
N ILE A 5 3.70 -19.14 4.85
CA ILE A 5 3.40 -18.42 6.09
C ILE A 5 3.58 -19.41 7.24
N LYS A 6 4.56 -19.15 8.11
CA LYS A 6 4.87 -20.00 9.25
C LYS A 6 3.66 -20.05 10.20
N GLY A 7 3.21 -21.26 10.55
CA GLY A 7 2.08 -21.49 11.47
C GLY A 7 0.74 -21.81 10.80
N LEU A 8 0.65 -21.78 9.47
CA LEU A 8 -0.52 -22.29 8.75
C LEU A 8 -0.42 -23.82 8.64
N THR A 9 -1.27 -24.55 9.34
CA THR A 9 -1.42 -26.02 9.26
C THR A 9 -2.89 -26.37 9.01
N ASN A 10 -3.20 -27.59 8.56
CA ASN A 10 -4.57 -27.97 8.17
C ASN A 10 -5.57 -28.09 9.35
N ASN A 11 -5.11 -27.98 10.59
CA ASN A 11 -5.92 -28.21 11.80
C ASN A 11 -6.22 -26.95 12.61
N ILE A 12 -6.01 -25.75 12.04
CA ILE A 12 -6.34 -24.48 12.72
C ILE A 12 -7.72 -23.96 12.31
N SER A 13 -8.40 -23.27 13.23
CA SER A 13 -9.68 -22.65 12.94
C SER A 13 -9.55 -21.56 11.88
N PHE A 14 -10.65 -21.30 11.15
CA PHE A 14 -10.70 -20.25 10.13
C PHE A 14 -10.28 -18.88 10.70
N ARG A 15 -10.73 -18.55 11.91
CA ARG A 15 -10.33 -17.32 12.62
C ARG A 15 -8.83 -17.26 12.92
N LEU A 16 -8.24 -18.35 13.41
CA LEU A 16 -6.81 -18.37 13.68
C LEU A 16 -5.98 -18.25 12.40
N SER A 17 -6.44 -18.85 11.30
CA SER A 17 -5.82 -18.67 9.98
C SER A 17 -5.83 -17.21 9.52
N ALA A 18 -6.96 -16.50 9.74
CA ALA A 18 -7.10 -15.09 9.43
C ALA A 18 -6.11 -14.24 10.21
N GLU A 19 -6.00 -14.46 11.52
CA GLU A 19 -5.07 -13.73 12.40
C GLU A 19 -3.61 -13.91 11.95
N ILE A 20 -3.20 -15.15 11.64
CA ILE A 20 -1.84 -15.44 11.17
C ILE A 20 -1.55 -14.75 9.84
N ILE A 21 -2.46 -14.84 8.87
CA ILE A 21 -2.29 -14.25 7.53
C ILE A 21 -2.28 -12.74 7.61
N LEU A 22 -3.25 -12.13 8.29
CA LEU A 22 -3.38 -10.69 8.38
C LEU A 22 -2.19 -10.07 9.12
N LYS A 23 -1.72 -10.71 10.21
CA LYS A 23 -0.51 -10.27 10.90
C LYS A 23 0.73 -10.36 10.01
N PHE A 24 0.86 -11.44 9.24
CA PHE A 24 1.96 -11.57 8.28
C PHE A 24 1.92 -10.45 7.23
N ARG A 25 0.77 -10.20 6.61
CA ARG A 25 0.60 -9.15 5.60
C ARG A 25 0.80 -7.75 6.17
N TYR A 26 0.30 -7.50 7.38
CA TYR A 26 0.52 -6.25 8.10
C TYR A 26 2.00 -5.97 8.32
N ASN A 27 2.78 -6.99 8.71
CA ASN A 27 4.22 -6.86 8.86
C ASN A 27 4.95 -6.61 7.53
N GLU A 28 4.48 -7.21 6.42
CA GLU A 28 4.98 -6.88 5.07
C GLU A 28 4.75 -5.39 4.74
N VAL A 29 3.53 -4.88 4.96
CA VAL A 29 3.19 -3.47 4.74
C VAL A 29 4.06 -2.57 5.62
N ARG A 30 4.21 -2.88 6.91
CA ARG A 30 5.08 -2.11 7.82
C ARG A 30 6.52 -2.05 7.34
N LYS A 31 7.06 -3.16 6.81
CA LYS A 31 8.41 -3.18 6.25
C LYS A 31 8.49 -2.27 5.03
N LYS A 32 7.60 -2.45 4.05
CA LYS A 32 7.58 -1.65 2.81
C LYS A 32 7.33 -0.17 3.07
N SER A 33 6.54 0.16 4.08
CA SER A 33 6.32 1.54 4.52
C SER A 33 7.64 2.18 4.99
N ARG A 34 8.46 1.44 5.76
CA ARG A 34 9.77 1.93 6.21
C ARG A 34 10.77 2.03 5.06
N ASP A 35 10.78 1.05 4.15
CA ASP A 35 11.64 1.08 2.97
C ASP A 35 11.36 2.33 2.12
N TYR A 36 10.07 2.64 1.87
CA TYR A 36 9.67 3.84 1.13
C TYR A 36 9.94 5.15 1.88
N LEU A 37 9.74 5.18 3.20
CA LEU A 37 10.08 6.36 4.03
C LEU A 37 11.58 6.64 4.04
N HIS A 38 12.42 5.60 3.95
CA HIS A 38 13.87 5.74 3.84
C HIS A 38 14.30 6.19 2.44
N THR A 39 13.67 5.64 1.40
CA THR A 39 13.96 5.99 0.01
C THR A 39 12.70 5.84 -0.83
N ASP A 40 12.21 6.94 -1.38
CA ASP A 40 10.90 7.04 -2.07
C ASP A 40 10.98 6.74 -3.56
N THR A 41 11.72 5.69 -3.93
CA THR A 41 11.89 5.27 -5.32
C THR A 41 10.60 4.68 -5.91
N ILE A 42 10.55 4.62 -7.24
CA ILE A 42 9.46 4.03 -8.01
C ILE A 42 9.25 2.56 -7.63
N GLU A 43 10.33 1.80 -7.42
CA GLU A 43 10.28 0.40 -7.00
C GLU A 43 9.72 0.25 -5.59
N ASN A 44 10.15 1.10 -4.65
CA ASN A 44 9.63 1.09 -3.29
C ASN A 44 8.14 1.48 -3.25
N LEU A 45 7.71 2.45 -4.08
CA LEU A 45 6.30 2.81 -4.23
C LEU A 45 5.48 1.64 -4.79
N HIS A 46 6.01 0.93 -5.79
CA HIS A 46 5.37 -0.24 -6.39
C HIS A 46 5.22 -1.39 -5.39
N ASP A 47 6.28 -1.71 -4.66
CA ASP A 47 6.27 -2.73 -3.61
C ASP A 47 5.30 -2.38 -2.48
N LEU A 48 5.26 -1.10 -2.09
CA LEU A 48 4.31 -0.59 -1.12
C LEU A 48 2.86 -0.81 -1.61
N ARG A 49 2.55 -0.42 -2.84
CA ARG A 49 1.23 -0.63 -3.47
C ARG A 49 0.83 -2.10 -3.45
N ILE A 50 1.72 -3.01 -3.83
CA ILE A 50 1.46 -4.45 -3.82
C ILE A 50 1.16 -4.95 -2.40
N SER A 51 1.95 -4.50 -1.42
CA SER A 51 1.78 -4.93 -0.02
C SER A 51 0.43 -4.49 0.55
N PHE A 52 0.02 -3.25 0.33
CA PHE A 52 -1.29 -2.72 0.75
C PHE A 52 -2.43 -3.47 0.05
N ARG A 53 -2.32 -3.74 -1.26
CA ARG A 53 -3.30 -4.54 -2.01
C ARG A 53 -3.52 -5.91 -1.38
N ARG A 54 -2.43 -6.62 -1.08
CA ARG A 54 -2.47 -7.96 -0.48
C ARG A 54 -3.09 -7.94 0.91
N LEU A 55 -2.76 -6.94 1.73
CA LEU A 55 -3.35 -6.80 3.06
C LEU A 55 -4.87 -6.54 2.97
N ARG A 56 -5.31 -5.62 2.10
CA ARG A 56 -6.74 -5.32 1.92
C ARG A 56 -7.52 -6.55 1.47
N TYR A 57 -7.08 -7.22 0.40
CA TYR A 57 -7.79 -8.39 -0.12
C TYR A 57 -7.83 -9.53 0.90
N SER A 58 -6.77 -9.68 1.69
CA SER A 58 -6.80 -10.64 2.80
C SER A 58 -7.87 -10.24 3.82
N LEU A 59 -7.95 -8.95 4.18
CA LEU A 59 -8.92 -8.46 5.16
C LEU A 59 -10.37 -8.60 4.67
N GLU A 60 -10.63 -8.34 3.39
CA GLU A 60 -11.94 -8.53 2.75
C GLU A 60 -12.41 -9.99 2.86
N ASN A 61 -11.51 -10.95 2.62
CA ASN A 61 -11.83 -12.38 2.69
C ASN A 61 -12.11 -12.91 4.11
N TYR A 62 -11.71 -12.17 5.15
CA TYR A 62 -11.85 -12.58 6.54
C TYR A 62 -12.86 -11.74 7.33
N GLU A 63 -13.77 -11.03 6.66
CA GLU A 63 -14.78 -10.17 7.30
C GLU A 63 -15.53 -10.86 8.44
N ILE A 64 -15.95 -12.12 8.24
CA ILE A 64 -16.72 -12.89 9.22
C ILE A 64 -15.99 -13.17 10.53
N CYS A 65 -14.67 -12.99 10.58
CA CYS A 65 -13.84 -13.25 11.76
C CYS A 65 -13.76 -12.05 12.73
N PHE A 66 -14.24 -10.87 12.33
CA PHE A 66 -14.01 -9.62 13.05
C PHE A 66 -15.31 -8.89 13.38
N ASN A 67 -15.24 -7.96 14.34
CA ASN A 67 -16.34 -7.04 14.58
C ASN A 67 -16.57 -6.17 13.33
N LYS A 68 -17.82 -6.11 12.86
CA LYS A 68 -18.19 -5.38 11.63
C LYS A 68 -17.70 -3.93 11.62
N LYS A 69 -17.76 -3.22 12.75
CA LYS A 69 -17.35 -1.82 12.85
C LYS A 69 -15.84 -1.67 12.71
N GLU A 70 -15.07 -2.48 13.44
CA GLU A 70 -13.60 -2.44 13.42
C GLU A 70 -13.03 -2.90 12.08
N HIS A 71 -13.63 -3.95 11.51
CA HIS A 71 -13.29 -4.43 10.17
C HIS A 71 -13.51 -3.35 9.13
N LYS A 72 -14.71 -2.73 9.10
CA LYS A 72 -15.04 -1.67 8.14
C LYS A 72 -14.09 -0.48 8.25
N LEU A 73 -13.85 0.02 9.47
CA LEU A 73 -12.94 1.15 9.70
C LEU A 73 -11.51 0.85 9.21
N THR A 74 -11.00 -0.34 9.50
CA THR A 74 -9.67 -0.75 9.04
C THR A 74 -9.64 -0.90 7.51
N LEU A 75 -10.67 -1.51 6.94
CA LEU A 75 -10.77 -1.72 5.49
C LEU A 75 -10.85 -0.40 4.71
N ASP A 76 -11.67 0.54 5.17
CA ASP A 76 -11.82 1.86 4.54
C ASP A 76 -10.50 2.64 4.59
N TYR A 77 -9.76 2.55 5.71
CA TYR A 77 -8.41 3.13 5.79
C TYR A 77 -7.43 2.49 4.79
N LEU A 78 -7.46 1.16 4.63
CA LEU A 78 -6.60 0.48 3.65
C LEU A 78 -6.96 0.83 2.20
N LYS A 79 -8.23 1.11 1.90
CA LYS A 79 -8.68 1.61 0.58
C LYS A 79 -8.13 3.00 0.33
N PHE A 80 -8.33 3.92 1.27
CA PHE A 80 -7.75 5.28 1.20
C PHE A 80 -6.24 5.26 0.93
N MET A 81 -5.49 4.43 1.67
CA MET A 81 -4.05 4.29 1.42
C MET A 81 -3.72 3.77 0.03
N GLN A 82 -4.49 2.81 -0.50
CA GLN A 82 -4.27 2.29 -1.84
C GLN A 82 -4.56 3.31 -2.92
N ASP A 83 -5.59 4.13 -2.76
CA ASP A 83 -5.95 5.17 -3.72
C ASP A 83 -4.84 6.22 -3.77
N LEU A 84 -4.41 6.73 -2.60
CA LEU A 84 -3.32 7.70 -2.49
C LEU A 84 -1.99 7.18 -3.09
N ILE A 85 -1.62 5.93 -2.80
CA ILE A 85 -0.42 5.30 -3.40
C ILE A 85 -0.61 5.06 -4.90
N GLY A 86 -1.84 4.76 -5.32
CA GLY A 86 -2.24 4.56 -6.71
C GLY A 86 -1.97 5.80 -7.55
N GLU A 87 -2.42 6.97 -7.07
CA GLU A 87 -2.24 8.26 -7.74
C GLU A 87 -0.76 8.56 -7.99
N GLY A 88 0.11 8.32 -6.99
CA GLY A 88 1.56 8.52 -7.15
C GLY A 88 2.16 7.66 -8.26
N ARG A 89 1.72 6.39 -8.37
CA ARG A 89 2.18 5.48 -9.44
C ARG A 89 1.62 5.87 -10.81
N ASP A 90 0.41 6.40 -10.87
CA ASP A 90 -0.21 6.81 -12.12
C ASP A 90 0.53 8.02 -12.71
N LEU A 91 1.03 8.94 -11.86
CA LEU A 91 1.92 10.03 -12.28
C LEU A 91 3.28 9.53 -12.81
N ASP A 92 3.88 8.50 -12.20
CA ASP A 92 5.11 7.88 -12.73
C ASP A 92 4.89 7.33 -14.15
N VAL A 93 3.78 6.59 -14.34
CA VAL A 93 3.43 6.02 -15.64
C VAL A 93 3.09 7.10 -16.66
N LEU A 94 2.44 8.19 -16.25
CA LEU A 94 2.15 9.33 -17.12
C LEU A 94 3.45 10.00 -17.61
N GLU A 95 4.39 10.25 -16.70
CA GLU A 95 5.69 10.84 -17.04
C GLU A 95 6.45 9.96 -18.04
N GLU A 96 6.49 8.64 -17.82
CA GLU A 96 7.13 7.68 -18.72
C GLU A 96 6.50 7.69 -20.11
N LYS A 97 5.15 7.64 -20.19
CA LYS A 97 4.41 7.68 -21.46
C LYS A 97 4.64 8.97 -22.23
N ILE A 98 4.65 10.12 -21.55
CA ILE A 98 4.89 11.42 -22.17
C ILE A 98 6.30 11.47 -22.78
N LYS A 99 7.32 10.99 -22.05
CA LYS A 99 8.70 10.91 -22.56
C LYS A 99 8.81 9.97 -23.76
N GLN A 100 8.13 8.82 -23.71
CA GLN A 100 8.10 7.87 -24.82
C GLN A 100 7.47 8.49 -26.07
N LEU A 101 6.29 9.10 -25.95
CA LEU A 101 5.58 9.71 -27.08
C LEU A 101 6.35 10.87 -27.70
N SER A 102 7.00 11.71 -26.88
CA SER A 102 7.89 12.78 -27.35
C SER A 102 9.01 12.24 -28.22
N LYS A 103 9.65 11.15 -27.79
CA LYS A 103 10.74 10.50 -28.51
C LYS A 103 10.29 9.82 -29.80
N GLU A 104 9.14 9.14 -29.79
CA GLU A 104 8.62 8.42 -30.95
C GLU A 104 8.14 9.35 -32.06
N ASN A 105 7.62 10.53 -31.69
CA ASN A 105 7.00 11.47 -32.64
C ASN A 105 7.81 12.75 -32.85
N ASN A 106 9.04 12.84 -32.29
CA ASN A 106 9.86 14.05 -32.26
C ASN A 106 9.08 15.31 -31.81
N LEU A 107 8.22 15.15 -30.81
CA LEU A 107 7.41 16.25 -30.29
C LEU A 107 8.20 17.02 -29.23
N GLU A 108 8.27 18.34 -29.40
CA GLU A 108 8.70 19.23 -28.33
C GLU A 108 7.59 19.35 -27.29
N ILE A 109 7.90 18.94 -26.05
CA ILE A 109 6.95 19.02 -24.94
C ILE A 109 7.29 20.23 -24.07
N PRO A 110 6.31 21.10 -23.78
CA PRO A 110 6.53 22.27 -22.93
C PRO A 110 7.08 21.88 -21.56
N ALA A 111 8.15 22.55 -21.12
CA ALA A 111 8.72 22.35 -19.79
C ALA A 111 7.69 22.57 -18.66
N SER A 112 6.71 23.45 -18.87
CA SER A 112 5.59 23.69 -17.95
C SER A 112 4.76 22.44 -17.66
N LEU A 113 4.61 21.53 -18.64
CA LEU A 113 3.88 20.26 -18.43
C LEU A 113 4.67 19.33 -17.52
N PHE A 114 5.98 19.17 -17.75
CA PHE A 114 6.84 18.36 -16.88
C PHE A 114 6.92 18.94 -15.47
N ASN A 115 7.04 20.26 -15.32
CA ASN A 115 7.06 20.92 -14.03
C ASN A 115 5.77 20.66 -13.24
N LYS A 116 4.61 20.66 -13.90
CA LYS A 116 3.33 20.32 -13.26
C LYS A 116 3.32 18.89 -12.75
N ILE A 117 3.79 17.93 -13.54
CA ILE A 117 3.86 16.52 -13.15
C ILE A 117 4.81 16.34 -11.95
N VAL A 118 6.01 16.94 -12.02
CA VAL A 118 6.99 16.88 -10.93
C VAL A 118 6.42 17.47 -9.64
N PHE A 119 5.76 18.62 -9.71
CA PHE A 119 5.13 19.24 -8.55
C PHE A 119 4.06 18.35 -7.92
N GLN A 120 3.15 17.79 -8.74
CA GLN A 120 2.12 16.88 -8.27
C GLN A 120 2.71 15.60 -7.65
N LYS A 121 3.79 15.06 -8.24
CA LYS A 121 4.49 13.90 -7.68
C LYS A 121 5.04 14.19 -6.30
N GLU A 122 5.69 15.34 -6.10
CA GLU A 122 6.25 15.70 -4.80
C GLU A 122 5.15 15.93 -3.74
N GLU A 123 4.03 16.54 -4.12
CA GLU A 123 2.87 16.69 -3.23
C GLU A 123 2.28 15.33 -2.80
N ILE A 124 2.05 14.42 -3.76
CA ILE A 124 1.52 13.09 -3.45
C ILE A 124 2.53 12.28 -2.63
N LYS A 125 3.82 12.31 -2.96
CA LYS A 125 4.86 11.66 -2.16
C LYS A 125 4.86 12.17 -0.72
N HIS A 126 4.73 13.47 -0.52
CA HIS A 126 4.63 14.08 0.80
C HIS A 126 3.42 13.54 1.58
N ASN A 127 2.24 13.53 0.95
CA ASN A 127 1.01 13.01 1.55
C ASN A 127 1.12 11.51 1.89
N ILE A 128 1.70 10.70 1.00
CA ILE A 128 1.99 9.28 1.27
C ILE A 128 2.87 9.16 2.51
N LYS A 129 3.99 9.90 2.59
CA LYS A 129 4.91 9.82 3.74
C LYS A 129 4.20 10.17 5.06
N LEU A 130 3.40 11.24 5.08
CA LEU A 130 2.62 11.62 6.26
C LEU A 130 1.66 10.51 6.70
N GLU A 131 0.90 9.95 5.76
CA GLU A 131 -0.06 8.90 6.08
C GLU A 131 0.62 7.58 6.49
N LEU A 132 1.77 7.24 5.91
CA LEU A 132 2.58 6.10 6.36
C LEU A 132 3.10 6.29 7.78
N MET A 133 3.52 7.49 8.16
CA MET A 133 3.94 7.79 9.53
C MET A 133 2.76 7.63 10.51
N LYS A 134 1.56 8.10 10.15
CA LYS A 134 0.34 7.88 10.92
C LYS A 134 0.03 6.38 11.05
N PHE A 135 0.01 5.65 9.94
CA PHE A 135 -0.21 4.20 9.90
C PHE A 135 0.74 3.43 10.82
N LEU A 136 2.04 3.73 10.76
CA LEU A 136 3.06 3.02 11.53
C LEU A 136 2.91 3.22 13.05
N ASN A 137 2.36 4.37 13.45
CA ASN A 137 2.18 4.80 14.84
C ASN A 137 0.76 4.61 15.37
N ASP A 138 -0.22 4.28 14.53
CA ASP A 138 -1.62 4.10 14.96
C ASP A 138 -1.75 2.85 15.85
N LYS A 139 -2.03 3.09 17.15
CA LYS A 139 -2.21 2.04 18.16
C LYS A 139 -3.42 1.14 17.86
N ARG A 140 -4.49 1.69 17.25
CA ARG A 140 -5.72 0.95 16.91
C ARG A 140 -5.42 -0.04 15.79
N ILE A 141 -4.77 0.43 14.72
CA ILE A 141 -4.33 -0.44 13.61
C ILE A 141 -3.36 -1.51 14.12
N LYS A 142 -2.38 -1.12 14.93
CA LYS A 142 -1.45 -2.07 15.53
C LYS A 142 -2.17 -3.11 16.38
N SER A 143 -3.15 -2.72 17.19
CA SER A 143 -3.93 -3.63 18.02
C SER A 143 -4.75 -4.60 17.16
N PHE A 144 -5.47 -4.10 16.15
CA PHE A 144 -6.29 -4.89 15.24
C PHE A 144 -5.52 -6.04 14.57
N PHE A 145 -4.29 -5.80 14.13
CA PHE A 145 -3.47 -6.83 13.47
C PHE A 145 -2.56 -7.64 14.41
N ASN A 146 -2.51 -7.31 15.70
CA ASN A 146 -1.68 -8.01 16.69
C ASN A 146 -2.46 -8.62 17.86
N THR A 147 -3.78 -8.54 17.87
CA THR A 147 -4.60 -9.24 18.87
C THR A 147 -4.20 -10.71 18.89
N LYS A 148 -3.70 -11.14 20.05
CA LYS A 148 -3.59 -12.55 20.41
C LYS A 148 -4.95 -12.92 21.01
N SER A 149 -5.62 -13.91 20.46
CA SER A 149 -6.57 -14.68 21.26
C SER A 149 -5.85 -15.52 22.30
#